data_AF-A0A8T4VJG7-F1
#
_entry.id   AF-A0A8T4VJG7-F1
#
_cell.length_a   1.000
_cell.length_b   1.000
_cell.length_c   1.000
_cell.angle_alpha   90.00
_cell.angle_beta   90.00
_cell.angle_gamma   90.00
#
_symmetry.space_group_name_H-M   'P 1'
#
loop_
_entity.id
_entity.type
_entity.pdbx_description
1 polymer ?
#
loop_
_entity_poly.entity_id
_entity_poly.type
_entity_poly.pdbx_seq_one_letter_code
_entity_poly.pdbx_strand_id
1 'polypeptide(L)'
;MGRVEDTFKWCLVQGQKGDKHKGLRKVEKDYQSADEQIKKADSDLITMQYLYEGDKTDWVASTAFYAMYHSLLAIIYKLGYESRNQECTITLIEKCILDKIINLEQRYVDMIRTLQEGIDDAKTIREEMQ
;
A
#
# COMPACT_ATOMS: atom_id res chain seq x y z
N MET A 1 -0.34 -2.35 19.86
CA MET A 1 0.90 -1.57 19.77
C MET A 1 2.13 -2.42 19.47
N GLY A 2 2.43 -3.51 20.20
CA GLY A 2 3.64 -4.31 19.99
C GLY A 2 3.86 -4.81 18.55
N ARG A 3 2.86 -5.45 17.94
CA ARG A 3 2.96 -6.03 16.58
C ARG A 3 3.32 -5.00 15.49
N VAL A 4 2.70 -3.82 15.51
CA VAL A 4 2.96 -2.75 14.52
C VAL A 4 4.39 -2.23 14.66
N GLU A 5 4.85 -2.02 15.89
CA GLU A 5 6.20 -1.54 16.17
C GLU A 5 7.27 -2.57 15.75
N ASP A 6 7.04 -3.85 16.04
CA ASP A 6 7.97 -4.93 15.65
C ASP A 6 8.04 -5.09 14.13
N THR A 7 6.90 -5.04 13.45
CA THR A 7 6.82 -5.11 11.99
C THR A 7 7.47 -3.90 11.34
N PHE A 8 7.26 -2.70 11.89
CA PHE A 8 7.89 -1.47 11.43
C PHE A 8 9.42 -1.55 11.50
N LYS A 9 9.97 -2.01 12.64
CA LYS A 9 11.42 -2.22 12.79
C LYS A 9 11.95 -3.23 11.79
N TRP A 10 11.26 -4.34 11.59
CA TRP A 10 11.63 -5.34 10.60
C TRP A 10 11.65 -4.75 9.18
N CYS A 11 10.64 -3.95 8.84
CA CYS A 11 10.55 -3.26 7.55
C CYS A 11 11.72 -2.31 7.32
N LEU A 12 12.13 -1.53 8.34
CA LEU A 12 13.32 -0.67 8.25
C LEU A 12 14.59 -1.47 7.98
N VAL A 13 14.77 -2.61 8.67
CA VAL A 13 15.90 -3.51 8.44
C VAL A 13 15.89 -4.06 7.02
N GLN A 14 14.73 -4.44 6.49
CA GLN A 14 14.63 -4.91 5.10
C GLN A 14 14.91 -3.79 4.09
N GLY A 15 14.61 -2.53 4.42
CA GLY A 15 14.89 -1.36 3.58
C GLY A 15 16.37 -1.06 3.36
N GLN A 16 17.22 -1.57 4.24
CA GLN A 16 18.68 -1.40 4.15
C GLN A 16 19.35 -2.43 3.22
N LYS A 17 18.61 -3.45 2.75
CA LYS A 17 19.16 -4.54 1.93
C LYS A 17 19.21 -4.17 0.44
N GLY A 18 20.24 -3.42 0.06
CA GLY A 18 20.59 -3.12 -1.34
C GLY A 18 19.60 -2.21 -2.07
N ASP A 19 19.88 -1.90 -3.34
CA ASP A 19 19.13 -0.89 -4.11
C ASP A 19 17.70 -1.32 -4.46
N LYS A 20 17.43 -2.64 -4.50
CA LYS A 20 16.11 -3.23 -4.69
C LYS A 20 15.56 -3.82 -3.40
N HIS A 21 15.54 -3.02 -2.34
CA HIS A 21 15.04 -3.45 -1.04
C HIS A 21 13.57 -3.89 -1.09
N LYS A 22 13.21 -4.82 -0.21
CA LYS A 22 11.83 -5.30 0.00
C LYS A 22 11.19 -4.73 1.27
N GLY A 23 11.78 -3.70 1.84
CA GLY A 23 11.33 -3.07 3.09
C GLY A 23 10.96 -1.61 2.95
N LEU A 24 11.06 -0.90 4.06
CA LEU A 24 10.83 0.54 4.19
C LEU A 24 12.16 1.27 4.35
N ARG A 25 12.39 2.33 3.58
CA ARG A 25 13.62 3.12 3.67
C ARG A 25 13.29 4.58 3.97
N LYS A 26 14.01 5.16 4.93
CA LYS A 26 13.99 6.61 5.17
C LYS A 26 14.75 7.33 4.06
N VAL A 27 14.12 8.32 3.46
CA VAL A 27 14.64 9.14 2.37
C VAL A 27 14.26 10.60 2.62
N GLU A 28 14.76 11.53 1.80
CA GLU A 28 14.22 12.88 1.81
C GLU A 28 12.76 12.90 1.34
N LYS A 29 12.00 13.90 1.77
CA LYS A 29 10.60 14.03 1.31
C LYS A 29 10.59 14.19 -0.20
N ASP A 30 9.90 13.28 -0.87
CA ASP A 30 9.85 13.23 -2.32
C ASP A 30 8.44 13.58 -2.81
N TYR A 31 8.19 14.88 -3.01
CA TYR A 31 6.91 15.38 -3.48
C TYR A 31 6.63 14.98 -4.94
N GLN A 32 7.67 14.81 -5.76
CA GLN A 32 7.51 14.38 -7.14
C GLN A 32 7.00 12.94 -7.18
N SER A 33 7.67 12.02 -6.48
CA SER A 33 7.21 10.64 -6.37
C SER A 33 5.81 10.59 -5.76
N ALA A 34 5.51 11.41 -4.75
CA ALA A 34 4.17 11.46 -4.18
C ALA A 34 3.09 11.83 -5.22
N ASP A 35 3.34 12.85 -6.05
CA ASP A 35 2.41 13.27 -7.11
C ASP A 35 2.27 12.21 -8.21
N GLU A 36 3.36 11.49 -8.54
CA GLU A 36 3.31 10.36 -9.45
C GLU A 36 2.44 9.21 -8.92
N GLN A 37 2.48 8.93 -7.61
CA GLN A 37 1.60 7.94 -7.00
C GLN A 37 0.14 8.40 -6.99
N ILE A 38 -0.13 9.68 -6.77
CA ILE A 38 -1.51 10.23 -6.86
C ILE A 38 -2.05 10.02 -8.28
N LYS A 39 -1.27 10.34 -9.32
CA LYS A 39 -1.68 10.11 -10.72
C LYS A 39 -1.98 8.64 -11.02
N LYS A 40 -1.21 7.71 -10.44
CA LYS A 40 -1.50 6.27 -10.55
C LYS A 40 -2.79 5.90 -9.85
N ALA A 41 -3.00 6.39 -8.62
CA ALA A 41 -4.25 6.18 -7.90
C ALA A 41 -5.47 6.68 -8.69
N ASP A 42 -5.38 7.86 -9.31
CA ASP A 42 -6.44 8.41 -10.17
C ASP A 42 -6.69 7.51 -11.40
N SER A 43 -5.61 7.05 -12.05
CA SER A 43 -5.71 6.12 -13.18
C SER A 43 -6.37 4.79 -12.79
N ASP A 44 -6.05 4.27 -11.60
CA ASP A 44 -6.64 3.03 -11.08
C ASP A 44 -8.11 3.21 -10.73
N LEU A 45 -8.51 4.36 -10.18
CA LEU A 45 -9.92 4.70 -9.93
C LEU A 45 -10.73 4.79 -11.22
N ILE A 46 -10.19 5.45 -12.25
CA ILE A 46 -10.82 5.53 -13.58
C ILE A 46 -10.97 4.12 -14.16
N THR A 47 -9.93 3.30 -14.06
CA THR A 47 -9.95 1.91 -14.53
C THR A 47 -10.99 1.07 -13.78
N MET A 48 -11.04 1.22 -12.45
CA MET A 48 -12.03 0.58 -11.60
C MET A 48 -13.46 0.93 -12.04
N GLN A 49 -13.71 2.21 -12.36
CA GLN A 49 -15.01 2.64 -12.87
C GLN A 49 -15.36 1.97 -14.20
N TYR A 50 -14.44 1.94 -15.17
CA TYR A 50 -14.68 1.25 -16.45
C TYR A 50 -14.94 -0.26 -16.28
N LEU A 51 -14.25 -0.92 -15.34
CA LEU A 51 -14.46 -2.32 -15.05
C LEU A 51 -15.83 -2.57 -14.41
N TYR A 52 -16.24 -1.69 -13.50
CA TYR A 52 -17.55 -1.75 -12.87
C TYR A 52 -18.68 -1.56 -13.88
N GLU A 53 -18.58 -0.54 -14.74
CA GLU A 53 -19.55 -0.27 -15.80
C GLU A 53 -19.61 -1.38 -16.87
N GLY A 54 -18.52 -2.13 -17.04
CA GLY A 54 -18.42 -3.27 -17.96
C GLY A 54 -18.79 -4.63 -17.36
N ASP A 55 -19.42 -4.66 -16.18
CA ASP A 55 -19.76 -5.88 -15.43
C ASP A 55 -18.55 -6.83 -15.20
N LYS A 56 -17.36 -6.26 -15.04
CA LYS A 56 -16.10 -6.99 -14.76
C LYS A 56 -15.77 -6.92 -13.26
N THR A 57 -16.73 -7.30 -12.43
CA THR A 57 -16.68 -7.16 -10.96
C THR A 57 -15.46 -7.83 -10.32
N ASP A 58 -14.98 -8.95 -10.88
CA ASP A 58 -13.80 -9.67 -10.36
C ASP A 58 -12.53 -8.81 -10.35
N TRP A 59 -12.43 -7.85 -11.27
CA TRP A 59 -11.27 -6.97 -11.42
C TRP A 59 -11.39 -5.66 -10.62
N VAL A 60 -12.60 -5.33 -10.17
CA VAL A 60 -12.89 -4.09 -9.42
C VAL A 60 -12.16 -4.10 -8.08
N ALA A 61 -12.16 -5.22 -7.35
CA ALA A 61 -11.48 -5.31 -6.07
C ALA A 61 -9.95 -5.09 -6.18
N SER A 62 -9.33 -5.66 -7.22
CA SER A 62 -7.89 -5.50 -7.46
C SER A 62 -7.52 -4.06 -7.80
N THR A 63 -8.32 -3.40 -8.64
CA THR A 63 -8.08 -1.99 -9.02
C THR A 63 -8.36 -1.02 -7.87
N ALA A 64 -9.40 -1.28 -7.06
CA ALA A 64 -9.67 -0.54 -5.83
C ALA A 64 -8.49 -0.64 -4.84
N PHE A 65 -7.93 -1.85 -4.67
CA PHE A 65 -6.74 -2.05 -3.85
C PHE A 65 -5.56 -1.21 -4.31
N TYR A 66 -5.23 -1.23 -5.61
CA TYR A 66 -4.08 -0.48 -6.13
C TYR A 66 -4.29 1.03 -6.03
N ALA A 67 -5.51 1.53 -6.26
CA ALA A 67 -5.84 2.94 -6.03
C ALA A 67 -5.56 3.37 -4.57
N MET A 68 -6.01 2.58 -3.61
CA MET A 68 -5.74 2.83 -2.18
C MET A 68 -4.25 2.72 -1.86
N TYR A 69 -3.58 1.68 -2.36
CA TYR A 69 -2.17 1.44 -2.13
C TYR A 69 -1.29 2.58 -2.65
N HIS A 70 -1.56 3.06 -3.87
CA HIS A 70 -0.86 4.22 -4.44
C HIS A 70 -1.14 5.51 -3.66
N SER A 71 -2.35 5.68 -3.12
CA SER A 71 -2.65 6.78 -2.21
C SER A 71 -1.80 6.71 -0.92
N LEU A 72 -1.64 5.51 -0.34
CA LEU A 72 -0.76 5.31 0.83
C LEU A 72 0.72 5.56 0.49
N LEU A 73 1.18 5.12 -0.69
CA LEU A 73 2.53 5.40 -1.16
C LEU A 73 2.79 6.91 -1.25
N ALA A 74 1.84 7.68 -1.78
CA ALA A 74 1.94 9.13 -1.85
C ALA A 74 2.13 9.77 -0.46
N ILE A 75 1.41 9.28 0.56
CA ILE A 75 1.54 9.74 1.94
C ILE A 75 2.96 9.47 2.45
N ILE A 76 3.47 8.24 2.31
CA ILE A 76 4.77 7.90 2.88
C ILE A 76 5.92 8.66 2.21
N TYR A 77 5.84 8.96 0.91
CA TYR A 77 6.82 9.80 0.23
C TYR A 77 6.85 11.23 0.80
N LYS A 78 5.67 11.81 1.10
CA LYS A 78 5.56 13.13 1.78
C LYS A 78 6.09 13.11 3.21
N LEU A 79 6.14 11.92 3.83
CA LEU A 79 6.71 11.71 5.17
C LEU A 79 8.21 11.38 5.16
N GLY A 80 8.84 11.28 3.99
CA GLY A 80 10.28 10.96 3.87
C GLY A 80 10.56 9.45 3.96
N TYR A 81 9.70 8.64 3.35
CA TYR A 81 9.90 7.20 3.24
C TYR A 81 9.60 6.71 1.82
N GLU A 82 10.38 5.73 1.36
CA GLU A 82 10.05 4.90 0.20
C GLU A 82 9.77 3.46 0.64
N SER A 83 8.91 2.77 -0.10
CA SER A 83 8.59 1.37 0.11
C SER A 83 8.35 0.66 -1.22
N ARG A 84 8.73 -0.62 -1.28
CA ARG A 84 8.42 -1.52 -2.40
C ARG A 84 7.67 -2.77 -1.94
N ASN A 85 7.07 -2.69 -0.76
CA ASN A 85 6.38 -3.79 -0.11
C ASN A 85 5.07 -3.28 0.50
N GLN A 86 3.98 -3.98 0.20
CA GLN A 86 2.63 -3.60 0.64
C GLN A 86 2.50 -3.62 2.16
N GLU A 87 2.92 -4.71 2.81
CA GLU A 87 2.92 -4.86 4.27
C GLU A 87 3.66 -3.71 4.96
N CYS A 88 4.86 -3.38 4.48
CA CYS A 88 5.66 -2.30 5.05
C CYS A 88 5.06 -0.91 4.84
N THR A 89 4.33 -0.71 3.74
CA THR A 89 3.61 0.54 3.46
C THR A 89 2.45 0.71 4.43
N ILE A 90 1.61 -0.34 4.55
CA ILE A 90 0.44 -0.33 5.43
C ILE A 90 0.87 -0.21 6.90
N THR A 91 1.90 -0.95 7.30
CA THR A 91 2.47 -0.87 8.67
C THR A 91 2.96 0.54 9.01
N LEU A 92 3.61 1.25 8.07
CA LEU A 92 4.02 2.64 8.31
C LEU A 92 2.79 3.56 8.48
N ILE A 93 1.75 3.40 7.68
CA ILE A 93 0.51 4.18 7.80
C ILE A 93 -0.16 3.93 9.15
N GLU A 94 -0.31 2.67 9.57
CA GLU A 94 -0.82 2.28 10.89
C GLU A 94 -0.02 2.94 12.01
N LYS A 95 1.31 2.88 11.92
CA LYS A 95 2.19 3.54 12.89
C LYS A 95 1.98 5.05 12.91
N CYS A 96 1.88 5.69 11.75
CA CYS A 96 1.63 7.14 11.65
C CYS A 96 0.27 7.55 12.23
N ILE A 97 -0.76 6.71 12.11
CA ILE A 97 -2.07 6.95 12.75
C ILE A 97 -1.93 6.84 14.27
N LEU A 98 -1.32 5.76 14.77
CA LEU A 98 -1.10 5.53 16.21
C LEU A 98 -0.27 6.65 16.86
N ASP A 99 0.77 7.10 16.16
CA ASP A 99 1.67 8.16 16.58
C ASP A 99 1.07 9.57 16.31
N LYS A 100 -0.16 9.65 15.78
CA LYS A 100 -0.90 10.89 15.45
C LYS A 100 -0.17 11.83 14.49
N ILE A 101 0.66 11.27 13.61
CA ILE A 101 1.37 11.98 12.54
C ILE A 101 0.40 12.33 11.40
N ILE A 102 -0.56 11.44 11.14
CA ILE A 102 -1.62 11.65 10.15
C ILE A 102 -3.00 11.44 10.77
N ASN A 103 -4.02 12.10 10.22
CA ASN A 103 -5.41 11.92 10.60
C ASN A 103 -6.14 11.13 9.52
N LEU A 104 -5.93 9.81 9.50
CA LEU A 104 -6.65 8.87 8.64
C LEU A 104 -7.45 7.92 9.52
N GLU A 105 -8.71 7.68 9.16
CA GLU A 105 -9.55 6.75 9.91
C GLU A 105 -9.05 5.30 9.74
N GLN A 106 -9.04 4.55 10.84
CA GLN A 106 -8.57 3.15 10.86
C GLN A 106 -9.32 2.26 9.86
N ARG A 107 -10.61 2.52 9.61
CA ARG A 107 -11.42 1.75 8.65
C ARG A 107 -10.83 1.70 7.23
N TYR A 108 -10.09 2.73 6.82
CA TYR A 108 -9.45 2.74 5.49
C TYR A 108 -8.24 1.80 5.43
N VAL A 109 -7.53 1.65 6.55
CA VAL A 109 -6.46 0.67 6.71
C VAL A 109 -7.05 -0.75 6.75
N ASP A 110 -8.13 -0.94 7.50
CA ASP A 110 -8.78 -2.26 7.60
C ASP A 110 -9.28 -2.72 6.22
N MET A 111 -9.86 -1.80 5.44
CA MET A 111 -10.34 -2.08 4.09
C MET A 111 -9.22 -2.46 3.12
N ILE A 112 -8.08 -1.77 3.12
CA ILE A 112 -6.96 -2.15 2.24
C ILE A 112 -6.37 -3.51 2.63
N ARG A 113 -6.35 -3.85 3.92
CA ARG A 113 -5.90 -5.17 4.42
C ARG A 113 -6.80 -6.30 3.92
N THR A 114 -8.12 -6.14 4.02
CA THR A 114 -9.08 -7.12 3.50
C THR A 114 -8.93 -7.33 2.00
N LEU A 115 -8.74 -6.25 1.23
CA LEU A 115 -8.52 -6.35 -0.21
C LEU A 115 -7.18 -7.04 -0.52
N GLN A 116 -6.13 -6.76 0.24
CA GLN A 116 -4.83 -7.41 0.09
C GLN A 116 -4.92 -8.92 0.32
N GLU A 117 -5.54 -9.35 1.41
CA GLU A 117 -5.73 -10.76 1.76
C GLU A 117 -6.47 -11.51 0.64
N GLY A 118 -7.57 -10.93 0.12
CA GLY A 118 -8.31 -11.53 -1.00
C GLY A 118 -7.49 -11.68 -2.29
N ILE A 119 -6.57 -10.74 -2.56
CA ILE A 119 -5.67 -10.81 -3.72
C ILE A 119 -4.59 -11.88 -3.51
N ASP A 120 -4.00 -11.95 -2.31
CA ASP A 120 -2.97 -12.93 -1.97
C ASP A 120 -3.53 -14.37 -1.98
N ASP A 121 -4.75 -14.57 -1.50
CA ASP A 121 -5.45 -15.86 -1.57
C ASP A 121 -5.69 -16.28 -3.03
N ALA A 122 -6.20 -15.37 -3.87
CA ALA A 122 -6.43 -15.63 -5.28
C ALA A 122 -5.14 -15.97 -6.05
N LYS A 123 -4.02 -15.35 -5.65
CA LYS A 123 -2.70 -15.64 -6.20
C LYS A 123 -2.21 -17.03 -5.78
N THR A 124 -2.36 -17.38 -4.50
CA THR A 124 -1.95 -18.68 -3.95
C THR A 124 -2.68 -19.83 -4.66
N ILE A 125 -4.01 -19.74 -4.79
CA ILE A 125 -4.82 -20.74 -5.50
C ILE A 125 -4.33 -20.92 -6.95
N ARG A 126 -4.00 -19.82 -7.63
CA ARG A 126 -3.49 -19.88 -9.01
C ARG A 126 -2.16 -20.62 -9.12
N GLU A 127 -1.26 -20.40 -8.16
CA GLU A 127 0.06 -21.06 -8.13
C GLU A 127 -0.07 -22.56 -7.80
N GLU A 128 -1.00 -22.96 -6.94
CA GLU A 128 -1.27 -24.37 -6.61
C GLU A 128 -1.90 -25.17 -7.77
N MET A 129 -2.58 -24.49 -8.70
CA MET A 129 -3.24 -25.10 -9.86
C MET A 129 -2.33 -25.25 -11.10
N GLN A 130 -1.04 -24.88 -11.00
CA GLN A 130 -0.04 -24.99 -12.06
C GLN A 130 0.93 -26.15 -11.81
#